data_AF-A0A6N2RJX6-F1
#
_entry.id   AF-A0A6N2RJX6-F1
#
_cell.length_a   1.000
_cell.length_b   1.000
_cell.length_c   1.000
_cell.angle_alpha   90.00
_cell.angle_beta   90.00
_cell.angle_gamma   90.00
#
_symmetry.space_group_name_H-M   'P 1'
#
loop_
_entity.id
_entity.type
_entity.pdbx_description
1 polymer ?
#
loop_
_entity_poly.entity_id
_entity_poly.type
_entity_poly.pdbx_seq_one_letter_code
_entity_poly.pdbx_strand_id
1 'polypeptide(L)'
;MQKRYQYCMSGMFAATDQNYYEINIPSPHTYETEEEAMADGAFGYRFVLLPGGKGPQVVIFEGSGFRLVCDGKENYIKDWVEGDIVGIYDFDEFTKAGGYIRLLNPELGDDVCIIEDSDFLDTDKTFADIFPNMEHLKLYYIDNLAYSIDEITEGDK
;
A
#
# COMPACT_ATOMS: atom_id res chain seq x y z
N MET A 1 -30.07 4.41 1.07
CA MET A 1 -28.72 3.80 1.09
C MET A 1 -27.93 4.52 2.16
N GLN A 2 -27.32 3.77 3.07
CA GLN A 2 -26.45 4.35 4.09
C GLN A 2 -25.09 4.60 3.43
N LYS A 3 -24.61 5.84 3.50
CA LYS A 3 -23.26 6.19 3.07
C LYS A 3 -22.28 5.56 4.05
N ARG A 4 -21.19 5.00 3.53
CA ARG A 4 -20.06 4.53 4.32
C ARG A 4 -18.79 5.21 3.83
N TYR A 5 -17.79 5.33 4.68
CA TYR A 5 -16.51 5.94 4.36
C TYR A 5 -15.39 4.91 4.49
N GLN A 6 -14.42 4.95 3.59
CA GLN A 6 -13.26 4.04 3.60
C GLN A 6 -11.99 4.85 3.45
N TYR A 7 -11.01 4.56 4.29
CA TYR A 7 -9.66 5.10 4.14
C TYR A 7 -8.94 4.35 3.03
N CYS A 8 -8.26 5.07 2.15
CA CYS A 8 -7.42 4.48 1.13
C CYS A 8 -5.99 5.02 1.29
N MET A 9 -5.03 4.12 1.45
CA MET A 9 -3.60 4.47 1.47
C MET A 9 -3.10 4.48 0.04
N SER A 10 -2.55 5.60 -0.41
CA SER A 10 -1.81 5.67 -1.67
C SER A 10 -0.32 5.74 -1.39
N GLY A 11 0.50 5.13 -2.24
CA GLY A 11 1.94 5.23 -2.12
C GLY A 11 2.65 4.76 -3.38
N MET A 12 3.97 4.81 -3.33
CA MET A 12 4.84 4.31 -4.38
C MET A 12 5.79 3.24 -3.85
N PHE A 13 6.20 2.31 -4.68
CA PHE A 13 7.14 1.27 -4.28
C PHE A 13 7.99 0.79 -5.45
N ALA A 14 9.21 0.36 -5.12
CA ALA A 14 10.06 -0.39 -6.04
C ALA A 14 9.70 -1.88 -5.96
N ALA A 15 9.30 -2.46 -7.09
CA ALA A 15 9.02 -3.89 -7.17
C ALA A 15 10.28 -4.69 -7.58
N THR A 16 10.24 -6.02 -7.49
CA THR A 16 11.43 -6.84 -7.83
C THR A 16 11.60 -7.07 -9.33
N ASP A 17 10.64 -6.62 -10.15
CA ASP A 17 10.76 -6.55 -11.60
C ASP A 17 11.56 -5.34 -12.10
N GLN A 18 12.16 -4.57 -11.19
CA GLN A 18 12.98 -3.37 -11.43
C GLN A 18 12.19 -2.14 -11.92
N ASN A 19 10.87 -2.14 -11.77
CA ASN A 19 10.04 -0.96 -12.03
C ASN A 19 9.54 -0.31 -10.73
N TYR A 20 9.08 0.94 -10.87
CA TYR A 20 8.37 1.65 -9.82
C TYR A 20 6.89 1.69 -10.14
N TYR A 21 6.08 1.55 -9.11
CA TYR A 21 4.63 1.57 -9.22
C TYR A 21 4.07 2.55 -8.20
N GLU A 22 2.93 3.12 -8.53
CA GLU A 22 2.02 3.58 -7.51
C GLU A 22 1.00 2.49 -7.17
N ILE A 23 0.44 2.60 -5.98
CA ILE A 23 -0.61 1.74 -5.48
C ILE A 23 -1.58 2.56 -4.65
N ASN A 24 -2.86 2.22 -4.75
CA ASN A 24 -3.90 2.63 -3.83
C ASN A 24 -4.50 1.39 -3.16
N ILE A 25 -4.52 1.37 -1.83
CA ILE A 25 -4.95 0.25 -1.00
C ILE A 25 -6.11 0.70 -0.11
N PRO A 26 -7.33 0.22 -0.40
CA PRO A 26 -8.46 0.46 0.47
C PRO A 26 -8.33 -0.29 1.79
N SER A 27 -8.61 0.39 2.90
CA SER A 27 -8.66 -0.21 4.24
C SER A 27 -9.62 -1.41 4.26
N PRO A 28 -9.34 -2.47 5.06
CA PRO A 28 -10.28 -3.57 5.24
C PRO A 28 -11.60 -3.15 5.89
N HIS A 29 -11.67 -1.95 6.46
CA HIS A 29 -12.82 -1.45 7.19
C HIS A 29 -13.55 -0.35 6.41
N THR A 30 -14.82 -0.18 6.77
CA THR A 30 -15.65 0.93 6.32
C THR A 30 -16.43 1.46 7.51
N TYR A 31 -16.74 2.75 7.52
CA TYR A 31 -17.25 3.45 8.70
C TYR A 31 -18.46 4.32 8.37
N GLU A 32 -19.14 4.82 9.40
CA GLU A 32 -20.29 5.70 9.22
C GLU A 32 -19.89 7.17 9.04
N THR A 33 -18.69 7.55 9.49
CA THR A 33 -18.15 8.91 9.32
C THR A 33 -16.73 8.91 8.73
N GLU A 34 -16.34 10.05 8.15
CA GLU A 34 -14.98 10.26 7.65
C GLU A 34 -13.95 10.22 8.78
N GLU A 35 -14.27 10.78 9.96
CA GLU A 35 -13.34 10.80 11.10
C GLU A 35 -13.00 9.41 11.63
N GLU A 36 -13.97 8.49 11.62
CA GLU A 36 -13.72 7.08 11.98
C GLU A 36 -12.83 6.41 10.93
N ALA A 37 -13.07 6.66 9.63
CA ALA A 37 -12.23 6.15 8.57
C ALA A 37 -10.79 6.68 8.66
N MET A 38 -10.59 7.96 9.00
CA MET A 38 -9.27 8.55 9.16
C MET A 38 -8.40 7.88 10.23
N ALA A 39 -9.00 7.18 11.22
CA ALA A 39 -8.25 6.46 12.23
C ALA A 39 -7.39 5.32 11.63
N ASP A 40 -7.81 4.75 10.50
CA ASP A 40 -7.06 3.72 9.78
C ASP A 40 -5.78 4.26 9.11
N GLY A 41 -5.58 5.58 9.11
CA GLY A 41 -4.28 6.18 8.74
C GLY A 41 -3.14 5.80 9.68
N ALA A 42 -3.43 5.18 10.83
CA ALA A 42 -2.43 4.58 11.69
C ALA A 42 -1.91 3.22 11.17
N PHE A 43 -2.63 2.56 10.25
CA PHE A 43 -2.27 1.22 9.79
C PHE A 43 -0.93 1.18 9.05
N GLY A 44 -0.25 0.04 9.18
CA GLY A 44 0.95 -0.28 8.42
C GLY A 44 0.63 -1.17 7.22
N TYR A 45 1.20 -0.89 6.05
CA TYR A 45 0.97 -1.65 4.83
C TYR A 45 2.30 -2.20 4.30
N ARG A 46 2.40 -3.52 4.09
CA ARG A 46 3.61 -4.14 3.53
C ARG A 46 3.27 -5.22 2.53
N PHE A 47 4.06 -5.32 1.48
CA PHE A 47 4.05 -6.51 0.64
C PHE A 47 4.83 -7.63 1.33
N VAL A 48 4.22 -8.82 1.40
CA VAL A 48 4.83 -10.02 2.00
C VAL A 48 4.47 -11.26 1.19
N LEU A 49 5.41 -12.18 1.06
CA LEU A 49 5.14 -13.56 0.64
C LEU A 49 5.05 -14.46 1.87
N LEU A 50 3.83 -14.69 2.37
CA LEU A 50 3.58 -15.53 3.54
C LEU A 50 3.72 -17.03 3.20
N PRO A 51 4.20 -17.87 4.15
CA PRO A 51 4.21 -19.32 3.98
C PRO A 51 2.80 -19.87 3.72
N GLY A 52 2.64 -20.62 2.63
CA GLY A 52 1.34 -21.16 2.22
C GLY A 52 0.43 -20.18 1.48
N GLY A 53 0.86 -18.93 1.30
CA GLY A 53 0.20 -17.98 0.39
C GLY A 53 0.32 -18.42 -1.07
N LYS A 54 -0.67 -18.07 -1.90
CA LYS A 54 -0.68 -18.39 -3.33
C LYS A 54 0.27 -17.51 -4.17
N GLY A 55 0.83 -16.47 -3.56
CA GLY A 55 1.70 -15.49 -4.19
C GLY A 55 1.94 -14.30 -3.25
N PRO A 56 2.56 -13.22 -3.75
CA PRO A 56 2.72 -11.96 -3.02
C PRO A 56 1.37 -11.40 -2.55
N GLN A 57 1.34 -10.84 -1.35
CA GLN A 57 0.15 -10.28 -0.71
C GLN A 57 0.47 -8.91 -0.12
N VAL A 58 -0.54 -8.05 -0.04
CA VAL A 58 -0.49 -6.88 0.84
C VAL A 58 -1.00 -7.31 2.20
N VAL A 59 -0.22 -7.05 3.25
CA VAL A 59 -0.59 -7.28 4.64
C VAL A 59 -0.74 -5.94 5.34
N ILE A 60 -1.86 -5.80 6.05
CA ILE A 60 -2.28 -4.58 6.74
C ILE A 60 -2.21 -4.84 8.24
N PHE A 61 -1.46 -4.01 8.94
CA PHE A 61 -1.16 -4.10 10.37
C PHE A 61 -1.85 -2.97 11.13
N GLU A 62 -2.18 -3.19 12.40
CA GLU A 62 -2.83 -2.18 13.27
C GLU A 62 -2.03 -0.88 13.40
N GLY A 63 -0.69 -0.94 13.28
CA GLY A 63 0.15 0.23 13.49
C GLY A 63 1.34 0.30 12.54
N SER A 64 1.62 1.51 12.04
CA SER A 64 2.94 1.95 11.61
C SER A 64 3.52 2.91 12.64
N GLY A 65 4.79 2.73 12.98
CA GLY A 65 5.46 3.51 14.01
C GLY A 65 6.88 3.88 13.58
N PHE A 66 7.31 5.08 13.97
CA PHE A 66 8.67 5.51 13.77
C PHE A 66 9.30 6.06 15.05
N ARG A 67 10.62 5.88 15.18
CA ARG A 67 11.40 6.46 16.27
C ARG A 67 12.72 6.99 15.77
N LEU A 68 13.00 8.23 16.14
CA LEU A 68 14.34 8.79 16.03
C LEU A 68 15.26 8.11 17.04
N VAL A 69 16.32 7.49 16.52
CA VAL A 69 17.38 6.87 17.31
C VAL A 69 18.62 7.75 17.19
N CYS A 70 19.13 8.19 18.34
CA CYS A 70 20.41 8.88 18.46
C CYS A 70 21.32 8.01 19.34
N ASP A 71 22.26 7.29 18.74
CA ASP A 71 23.15 6.36 19.47
C ASP A 71 24.55 6.92 19.73
N GLY A 72 24.76 8.20 19.43
CA GLY A 72 26.04 8.90 19.60
C GLY A 72 27.04 8.69 18.45
N LYS A 73 26.76 7.77 17.51
CA LYS A 73 27.53 7.61 16.26
C LYS A 73 26.75 8.16 15.07
N GLU A 74 25.49 7.76 14.94
CA GLU A 74 24.61 8.19 13.87
C GLU A 74 23.21 8.47 14.41
N ASN A 75 22.51 9.38 13.75
CA ASN A 75 21.10 9.65 14.01
C ASN A 75 20.31 9.09 12.83
N TYR A 76 19.36 8.20 13.11
CA TYR A 76 18.52 7.58 12.08
C TYR A 76 17.10 7.39 12.59
N ILE A 77 16.15 7.32 11.66
CA ILE A 77 14.75 6.99 11.96
C ILE A 77 14.59 5.48 11.76
N LYS A 78 14.10 4.78 12.78
CA LYS A 78 13.58 3.42 12.63
C LYS A 78 12.10 3.53 12.29
N ASP A 79 11.68 2.87 11.22
CA ASP A 79 10.28 2.64 10.86
C ASP A 79 9.97 1.14 11.04
N TRP A 80 8.80 0.82 11.57
CA TRP A 80 8.32 -0.56 11.73
C TRP A 80 6.80 -0.62 11.72
N VAL A 81 6.29 -1.82 11.46
CA VAL A 81 4.88 -2.15 11.69
C VAL A 81 4.74 -2.89 13.01
N GLU A 82 3.64 -2.65 13.72
CA GLU A 82 3.31 -3.29 15.00
C GLU A 82 1.84 -3.68 15.06
N GLY A 83 1.51 -4.49 16.07
CA GLY A 83 0.15 -4.99 16.29
C GLY A 83 -0.21 -6.21 15.44
N ASP A 84 -1.50 -6.55 15.50
CA ASP A 84 -2.05 -7.70 14.80
C ASP A 84 -2.28 -7.40 13.30
N ILE A 85 -2.43 -8.47 12.51
CA ILE A 85 -2.83 -8.36 11.10
C ILE A 85 -4.34 -8.11 11.06
N VAL A 86 -4.74 -6.95 10.53
CA VAL A 86 -6.15 -6.56 10.35
C VAL A 86 -6.69 -6.86 8.96
N GLY A 87 -5.79 -7.06 7.98
CA GLY A 87 -6.18 -7.38 6.62
C GLY A 87 -5.06 -8.07 5.86
N ILE A 88 -5.43 -9.00 4.99
CA ILE A 88 -4.53 -9.59 4.00
C ILE A 88 -5.28 -9.55 2.68
N TYR A 89 -4.64 -9.01 1.65
CA TYR A 89 -5.15 -9.07 0.30
C TYR A 89 -4.17 -9.84 -0.58
N ASP A 90 -4.63 -10.93 -1.17
CA ASP A 90 -4.10 -11.35 -2.46
C ASP A 90 -4.56 -10.39 -3.57
N PHE A 91 -4.09 -10.58 -4.80
CA PHE A 91 -4.38 -9.64 -5.89
C PHE A 91 -5.88 -9.57 -6.24
N ASP A 92 -6.60 -10.69 -6.13
CA ASP A 92 -8.03 -10.73 -6.44
C ASP A 92 -8.83 -10.01 -5.33
N GLU A 93 -8.46 -10.22 -4.06
CA GLU A 93 -9.06 -9.52 -2.92
C GLU A 93 -8.78 -8.02 -2.97
N PHE A 94 -7.54 -7.64 -3.32
CA PHE A 94 -7.12 -6.26 -3.48
C PHE A 94 -7.94 -5.52 -4.53
N THR A 95 -8.04 -6.09 -5.74
CA THR A 95 -8.81 -5.49 -6.84
C THR A 95 -10.30 -5.45 -6.53
N LYS A 96 -10.86 -6.51 -5.93
CA LYS A 96 -12.26 -6.55 -5.48
C LYS A 96 -12.56 -5.51 -4.38
N ALA A 97 -11.58 -5.18 -3.56
CA ALA A 97 -11.71 -4.12 -2.55
C ALA A 97 -11.72 -2.71 -3.17
N GLY A 98 -11.38 -2.57 -4.46
CA GLY A 98 -11.24 -1.29 -5.17
C GLY A 98 -9.80 -0.81 -5.31
N GLY A 99 -8.82 -1.62 -4.86
CA GLY A 99 -7.42 -1.29 -4.98
C GLY A 99 -6.91 -1.39 -6.41
N TYR A 100 -5.93 -0.56 -6.75
CA TYR A 100 -5.30 -0.54 -8.06
C TYR A 100 -3.80 -0.25 -7.98
N ILE A 101 -3.08 -0.62 -9.03
CA ILE A 101 -1.68 -0.26 -9.24
C ILE A 101 -1.52 0.38 -10.63
N ARG A 102 -0.60 1.33 -10.75
CA ARG A 102 -0.18 1.89 -12.05
C ARG A 102 1.34 1.90 -12.13
N LEU A 103 1.87 1.67 -13.32
CA LEU A 103 3.30 1.66 -13.60
C LEU A 103 3.78 3.10 -13.75
N LEU A 104 4.81 3.51 -12.99
CA LEU A 104 5.49 4.77 -13.29
C LEU A 104 6.14 4.64 -14.66
N ASN A 105 5.87 5.58 -15.56
CA ASN A 105 6.37 5.53 -16.93
C ASN A 105 7.91 5.39 -16.95
N PRO A 106 8.46 4.26 -17.44
CA PRO A 106 9.90 4.03 -17.44
C PRO A 106 10.70 5.03 -18.28
N GLU A 107 10.04 5.76 -19.18
CA GLU A 107 10.68 6.75 -20.06
C GLU A 107 10.99 8.08 -19.37
N LEU A 108 10.49 8.33 -18.16
CA LEU A 108 10.68 9.60 -17.44
C LEU A 108 12.15 9.83 -17.04
N GLY A 109 12.95 8.76 -16.94
CA GLY A 109 14.36 8.81 -16.54
C GLY A 109 14.55 9.09 -15.03
N ASP A 110 15.80 9.05 -14.58
CA ASP A 110 16.14 9.10 -13.14
C ASP A 110 16.17 10.52 -12.53
N ASP A 111 16.11 11.57 -13.36
CA ASP A 111 16.29 12.99 -12.95
C ASP A 111 14.95 13.73 -12.67
N VAL A 112 13.87 12.98 -12.44
CA VAL A 112 12.52 13.53 -12.27
C VAL A 112 12.35 14.06 -10.84
N CYS A 113 12.14 15.37 -10.71
CA CYS A 113 11.92 16.02 -9.41
C CYS A 113 10.45 16.14 -9.01
N ILE A 114 9.51 15.97 -9.96
CA ILE A 114 8.07 16.07 -9.74
C ILE A 114 7.42 14.97 -10.56
N ILE A 115 6.61 14.15 -9.90
CA ILE A 115 5.82 13.08 -10.53
C ILE A 115 4.36 13.53 -10.50
N GLU A 116 3.73 13.57 -11.67
CA GLU A 116 2.33 13.94 -11.86
C GLU A 116 1.46 12.72 -12.15
N ASP A 117 0.14 12.85 -12.06
CA ASP A 117 -0.77 11.73 -12.33
C ASP A 117 -0.62 11.16 -13.77
N SER A 118 -0.31 12.01 -14.75
CA SER A 118 -0.09 11.62 -16.14
C SER A 118 1.18 10.81 -16.38
N ASP A 119 2.06 10.76 -15.39
CA ASP A 119 3.31 9.99 -15.44
C ASP A 119 3.08 8.51 -15.15
N PHE A 120 1.87 8.13 -14.75
CA PHE A 120 1.50 6.75 -14.47
C PHE A 120 0.71 6.13 -15.61
N LEU A 121 1.10 4.91 -15.97
CA LEU A 121 0.50 4.09 -17.01
C LEU A 121 -0.37 3.02 -16.38
N ASP A 122 -1.58 2.84 -16.90
CA ASP A 122 -2.40 1.68 -16.56
C ASP A 122 -1.65 0.38 -16.85
N THR A 123 -1.84 -0.63 -16.01
CA THR A 123 -1.20 -1.92 -16.16
C THR A 123 -2.17 -3.05 -15.84
N ASP A 124 -2.02 -4.16 -16.55
CA ASP A 124 -2.72 -5.42 -16.32
C ASP A 124 -1.91 -6.39 -15.44
N LYS A 125 -0.74 -5.95 -14.94
CA LYS A 125 0.13 -6.77 -14.09
C LYS A 125 -0.51 -7.08 -12.74
N THR A 126 -0.28 -8.30 -12.28
CA THR A 126 -0.65 -8.75 -10.94
C THR A 126 0.50 -8.54 -9.93
N PHE A 127 0.24 -8.79 -8.64
CA PHE A 127 1.33 -8.80 -7.65
C PHE A 127 2.42 -9.83 -7.95
N ALA A 128 2.08 -10.97 -8.57
CA ALA A 128 3.06 -11.98 -8.95
C ALA A 128 3.97 -11.50 -10.11
N ASP A 129 3.43 -10.70 -11.03
CA ASP A 129 4.17 -10.18 -12.18
C ASP A 129 5.17 -9.09 -11.77
N ILE A 130 4.79 -8.22 -10.82
CA ILE A 130 5.65 -7.11 -10.35
C ILE A 130 6.66 -7.57 -9.30
N PHE A 131 6.38 -8.65 -8.56
CA PHE A 131 7.29 -9.23 -7.57
C PHE A 131 7.85 -10.62 -7.97
N PRO A 132 8.53 -10.76 -9.12
CA PRO A 132 9.18 -12.02 -9.46
C PRO A 132 10.25 -12.37 -8.41
N ASN A 133 10.26 -13.63 -7.97
CA ASN A 133 11.22 -14.15 -6.99
C ASN A 133 11.23 -13.41 -5.64
N MET A 134 10.06 -12.92 -5.20
CA MET A 134 9.91 -12.33 -3.88
C MET A 134 10.40 -13.28 -2.77
N GLU A 135 11.16 -12.76 -1.81
CA GLU A 135 11.65 -13.56 -0.70
C GLU A 135 10.54 -13.83 0.33
N HIS A 136 10.45 -15.07 0.81
CA HIS A 136 9.51 -15.44 1.87
C HIS A 136 9.76 -14.66 3.14
N LEU A 137 8.68 -14.18 3.77
CA LEU A 137 8.70 -13.46 5.06
C LEU A 137 9.54 -12.17 5.08
N LYS A 138 10.00 -11.69 3.93
CA LYS A 138 10.61 -10.37 3.80
C LYS A 138 9.52 -9.33 3.62
N LEU A 139 9.61 -8.24 4.37
CA LEU A 139 8.72 -7.08 4.23
C LEU A 139 9.26 -6.17 3.12
N TYR A 140 8.43 -5.93 2.12
CA TYR A 140 8.69 -4.95 1.06
C TYR A 140 7.85 -3.70 1.34
N TYR A 141 8.51 -2.55 1.30
CA TYR A 141 7.98 -1.27 1.78
C TYR A 141 7.19 -0.55 0.68
N ILE A 142 6.27 0.30 1.14
CA ILE A 142 5.56 1.27 0.33
C ILE A 142 5.94 2.63 0.91
N ASP A 143 6.45 3.50 0.06
CA ASP A 143 6.98 4.82 0.38
C ASP A 143 6.08 5.91 -0.22
N ASN A 144 6.44 7.19 -0.02
CA ASN A 144 5.73 8.35 -0.57
C ASN A 144 4.23 8.32 -0.27
N LEU A 145 3.90 8.01 0.99
CA LEU A 145 2.53 7.76 1.42
C LEU A 145 1.66 9.02 1.36
N ALA A 146 0.46 8.86 0.80
CA ALA A 146 -0.64 9.79 0.79
C ALA A 146 -1.93 9.05 1.16
N TYR A 147 -3.05 9.76 1.29
CA TYR A 147 -4.33 9.13 1.58
C TYR A 147 -5.50 9.84 0.91
N SER A 148 -6.59 9.09 0.75
CA SER A 148 -7.93 9.62 0.49
C SER A 148 -8.95 8.98 1.44
N ILE A 149 -10.11 9.62 1.55
CA ILE A 149 -11.30 9.03 2.16
C ILE A 149 -12.35 8.93 1.06
N ASP A 150 -12.78 7.72 0.77
CA ASP A 150 -13.73 7.44 -0.29
C ASP A 150 -15.13 7.23 0.30
N GLU A 151 -16.15 7.85 -0.32
CA GLU A 151 -17.56 7.61 0.02
C GLU A 151 -18.07 6.41 -0.77
N ILE A 152 -18.58 5.40 -0.06
CA ILE A 152 -19.10 4.15 -0.61
C ILE A 152 -20.61 4.10 -0.40
N THR A 153 -21.34 3.84 -1.49
CA THR A 153 -22.77 3.52 -1.44
C THR A 153 -22.96 2.00 -1.37
N GLU A 154 -23.74 1.51 -0.41
CA GLU A 154 -24.17 0.10 -0.39
C GLU A 154 -24.95 -0.22 -1.69
N GLY A 155 -24.31 -0.90 -2.62
CA GLY A 155 -24.86 -1.28 -3.94
C GLY A 155 -23.88 -1.18 -5.11
N ASP A 156 -22.72 -0.52 -4.94
CA ASP A 156 -21.73 -0.26 -6.00
C ASP A 156 -20.57 -1.28 -6.04
N LYS A 157 -20.69 -2.42 -5.36
CA LYS A 157 -19.70 -3.53 -5.39
C LYS A 157 -20.18 -4.71 -6.23
#